data_AF-A0A5B0ICG1-F1
#
_entry.id   AF-A0A5B0ICG1-F1
#
_cell.length_a   1.000
_cell.length_b   1.000
_cell.length_c   1.000
_cell.angle_alpha   90.00
_cell.angle_beta   90.00
_cell.angle_gamma   90.00
#
_symmetry.space_group_name_H-M   'P 1'
#
loop_
_entity.id
_entity.type
_entity.pdbx_description
1 polymer ?
#
loop_
_entity_poly.entity_id
_entity_poly.type
_entity_poly.pdbx_seq_one_letter_code
_entity_poly.pdbx_strand_id
1 'polypeptide(L)'
;MSLRLPTGSITVLLGPSVQRRRTMNRLDDASGRCADGHDAVVRRLGARATESAADRLASVEAVRRGPTAMVLADRLTDGLDAHDRSTVLFALRSVAADGVAVLVDDIDPVAALAVADGALRVDERGEVRMEELAYLAS
;
A
#
# COMPACT_ATOMS: atom_id res chain seq x y z
N MET A 1 -10.97 -1.03 14.93
CA MET A 1 -10.96 -1.92 13.74
C MET A 1 -9.55 -2.41 13.56
N SER A 2 -9.34 -3.70 13.38
CA SER A 2 -8.03 -4.26 13.00
C SER A 2 -8.11 -4.79 11.57
N LEU A 3 -7.12 -4.44 10.75
CA LEU A 3 -6.94 -5.02 9.42
C LEU A 3 -5.86 -6.09 9.49
N ARG A 4 -6.10 -7.20 8.79
CA ARG A 4 -5.11 -8.24 8.59
C ARG A 4 -4.65 -8.18 7.15
N LEU A 5 -3.35 -8.05 6.95
CA LEU A 5 -2.75 -7.99 5.63
C LEU A 5 -1.85 -9.22 5.45
N PRO A 6 -1.89 -9.88 4.27
CA PRO A 6 -0.96 -10.94 3.96
C PRO A 6 0.48 -10.41 3.89
N THR A 7 1.39 -11.11 4.53
CA THR A 7 2.83 -10.85 4.42
C THR A 7 3.33 -11.23 3.04
N GLY A 8 4.25 -10.44 2.52
CA GLY A 8 4.83 -10.64 1.20
C GLY A 8 3.84 -10.48 0.04
N SER A 9 2.87 -9.59 0.22
CA SER A 9 1.84 -9.32 -0.78
C SER A 9 1.50 -7.83 -0.80
N ILE A 10 1.10 -7.34 -1.98
CA ILE A 10 0.56 -6.01 -2.18
C ILE A 10 -0.96 -6.09 -2.18
N THR A 11 -1.58 -5.40 -1.23
CA THR A 11 -3.03 -5.23 -1.15
C THR A 11 -3.39 -3.80 -1.54
N VAL A 12 -4.32 -3.61 -2.48
CA VAL A 12 -4.80 -2.28 -2.88
C VAL A 12 -6.16 -1.96 -2.23
N LEU A 13 -6.33 -0.73 -1.73
CA LEU A 13 -7.63 -0.22 -1.31
C LEU A 13 -8.44 0.22 -2.54
N LEU A 14 -9.66 -0.30 -2.63
CA LEU A 14 -10.65 0.05 -3.66
C LEU A 14 -11.89 0.67 -3.02
N GLY A 15 -12.76 1.26 -3.85
CA GLY A 15 -13.96 1.96 -3.41
C GLY A 15 -13.85 3.49 -3.56
N PRO A 16 -14.76 4.28 -2.97
CA PRO A 16 -14.78 5.72 -3.19
C PRO A 16 -13.58 6.41 -2.53
N SER A 17 -12.98 7.39 -3.22
CA SER A 17 -11.68 7.98 -2.84
C SER A 17 -11.66 8.57 -1.43
N VAL A 18 -12.74 9.24 -1.01
CA VAL A 18 -12.85 9.83 0.33
C VAL A 18 -12.81 8.75 1.42
N GLN A 19 -13.47 7.61 1.19
CA GLN A 19 -13.56 6.50 2.13
C GLN A 19 -12.25 5.72 2.22
N ARG A 20 -11.53 5.54 1.11
CA ARG A 20 -10.17 4.97 1.12
C ARG A 20 -9.23 5.84 1.93
N ARG A 21 -9.20 7.15 1.66
CA ARG A 21 -8.36 8.10 2.40
C ARG A 21 -8.70 8.15 3.90
N ARG A 22 -9.99 8.15 4.25
CA ARG A 22 -10.43 8.04 5.65
C ARG A 22 -9.99 6.72 6.29
N THR A 23 -9.98 5.62 5.55
CA THR A 23 -9.50 4.34 6.03
C THR A 23 -8.00 4.38 6.26
N MET A 24 -7.23 4.87 5.29
CA MET A 24 -5.78 5.00 5.37
C MET A 24 -5.33 5.91 6.53
N ASN A 25 -6.05 7.02 6.77
CA ASN A 25 -5.79 7.94 7.89
C ASN A 25 -6.15 7.37 9.27
N ARG A 26 -7.04 6.37 9.34
CA ARG A 26 -7.42 5.71 10.61
C ARG A 26 -6.40 4.68 11.08
N LEU A 27 -5.50 4.24 10.19
CA LEU A 27 -4.46 3.27 10.53
C LEU A 27 -3.34 4.01 11.27
N ASP A 28 -3.10 3.61 12.51
CA ASP A 28 -2.02 4.12 13.34
C ASP A 28 -0.76 3.28 13.13
N ASP A 29 0.29 3.91 12.63
CA ASP A 29 1.58 3.29 12.33
C ASP A 29 2.24 2.69 13.60
N ALA A 30 1.91 3.18 14.80
CA ALA A 30 2.44 2.65 16.07
C ALA A 30 1.69 1.40 16.56
N SER A 31 0.55 1.07 15.97
CA SER A 31 -0.33 -0.01 16.43
C SER A 31 -0.11 -1.35 15.72
N GLY A 32 0.87 -1.42 14.80
CA GLY A 32 1.17 -2.62 14.02
C GLY A 32 1.47 -3.83 14.89
N ARG A 33 0.88 -4.98 14.54
CA ARG A 33 1.11 -6.27 15.21
C ARG A 33 1.32 -7.38 14.19
N CYS A 34 2.22 -8.32 14.48
CA CYS A 34 2.33 -9.56 13.71
C CYS A 34 1.26 -10.58 14.14
N ALA A 35 1.21 -11.74 13.45
CA ALA A 35 0.23 -12.79 13.74
C ALA A 35 0.29 -13.32 15.18
N ASP A 36 1.49 -13.32 15.79
CA ASP A 36 1.72 -13.76 17.17
C ASP A 36 1.44 -12.65 18.21
N GLY A 37 1.04 -11.45 17.76
CA GLY A 37 0.69 -10.32 18.63
C GLY A 37 1.87 -9.45 19.08
N HIS A 38 3.08 -9.70 18.59
CA HIS A 38 4.24 -8.82 18.82
C HIS A 38 4.12 -7.50 18.05
N ASP A 39 4.72 -6.44 18.58
CA ASP A 39 4.81 -5.15 17.89
C ASP A 39 5.53 -5.31 16.54
N ALA A 40 4.96 -4.73 15.50
CA ALA A 40 5.47 -4.77 14.14
C ALA A 40 5.75 -3.35 13.65
N VAL A 41 6.93 -3.14 13.07
CA VAL A 41 7.31 -1.83 12.54
C VAL A 41 6.51 -1.54 11.26
N VAL A 42 5.68 -0.51 11.30
CA VAL A 42 4.93 0.01 10.16
C VAL A 42 5.63 1.25 9.61
N ARG A 43 5.73 1.36 8.28
CA ARG A 43 6.27 2.55 7.60
C ARG A 43 5.25 3.10 6.62
N ARG A 44 4.88 4.36 6.79
CA ARG A 44 4.06 5.07 5.81
C ARG A 44 4.92 5.78 4.78
N LEU A 45 4.64 5.52 3.51
CA LEU A 45 5.24 6.19 2.36
C LEU A 45 4.15 6.98 1.66
N GLY A 46 4.35 8.28 1.46
CA GLY A 46 3.38 9.10 0.74
C GLY A 46 4.05 10.21 -0.04
N ALA A 47 3.32 10.79 -0.99
CA ALA A 47 3.85 11.86 -1.81
C ALA A 47 4.07 13.14 -0.98
N ARG A 48 5.25 13.76 -1.13
CA ARG A 48 5.46 15.16 -0.78
C ARG A 48 5.46 16.01 -2.05
N ALA A 49 4.95 17.24 -1.95
CA ALA A 49 4.63 18.12 -3.08
C ALA A 49 5.82 18.45 -4.03
N THR A 50 7.05 18.18 -3.61
CA THR A 50 8.28 18.46 -4.38
C THR A 50 9.15 17.23 -4.62
N GLU A 51 8.76 16.06 -4.13
CA GLU A 51 9.55 14.85 -4.38
C GLU A 51 9.47 14.50 -5.87
N SER A 52 10.56 13.98 -6.42
CA SER A 52 10.60 13.37 -7.75
C SER A 52 10.22 11.89 -7.69
N ALA A 53 10.14 11.21 -8.85
CA ALA A 53 10.04 9.75 -8.88
C ALA A 53 11.27 9.09 -8.24
N ALA A 54 12.47 9.64 -8.45
CA ALA A 54 13.71 9.13 -7.88
C ALA A 54 13.71 9.21 -6.33
N ASP A 55 13.21 10.30 -5.75
CA ASP A 55 13.12 10.46 -4.29
C ASP A 55 12.14 9.44 -3.67
N ARG A 56 11.04 9.17 -4.36
CA ARG A 56 10.06 8.15 -3.95
C ARG A 56 10.65 6.75 -4.04
N LEU A 57 11.36 6.43 -5.12
CA LEU A 57 12.07 5.16 -5.26
C LEU A 57 13.13 4.98 -4.17
N ALA A 58 13.89 6.03 -3.85
CA ALA A 58 14.85 6.00 -2.74
C ALA A 58 14.15 5.74 -1.39
N SER A 59 12.97 6.31 -1.18
CA SER A 59 12.16 6.07 0.03
C SER A 59 11.62 4.64 0.11
N VAL A 60 11.18 4.07 -1.02
CA VAL A 60 10.80 2.65 -1.14
C VAL A 60 11.98 1.74 -0.82
N GLU A 61 13.15 2.02 -1.37
CA GLU A 61 14.38 1.23 -1.13
C GLU A 61 14.85 1.35 0.34
N ALA A 62 14.70 2.51 0.98
CA ALA A 62 15.07 2.69 2.38
C ALA A 62 14.27 1.80 3.34
N VAL A 63 13.03 1.44 2.98
CA VAL A 63 12.21 0.51 3.78
C VAL A 63 12.84 -0.88 3.89
N ARG A 64 13.48 -1.34 2.81
CA ARG A 64 14.06 -2.69 2.69
C ARG A 64 15.29 -2.89 3.57
N ARG A 65 15.93 -1.80 4.02
CA ARG A 65 17.19 -1.84 4.80
C ARG A 65 16.98 -1.96 6.31
N GLY A 66 15.75 -2.15 6.78
CA GLY A 66 15.40 -2.14 8.20
C GLY A 66 14.37 -3.20 8.59
N PRO A 67 13.92 -3.21 9.86
CA PRO A 67 13.01 -4.24 10.40
C PRO A 67 11.54 -4.00 9.99
N THR A 68 11.28 -3.39 8.83
CA THR A 68 9.92 -3.03 8.43
C THR A 68 9.10 -4.28 8.17
N ALA A 69 7.99 -4.44 8.88
CA ALA A 69 7.07 -5.55 8.69
C ALA A 69 5.87 -5.18 7.81
N MET A 70 5.51 -3.89 7.76
CA MET A 70 4.37 -3.39 6.99
C MET A 70 4.65 -2.02 6.37
N VAL A 71 4.18 -1.83 5.15
CA VAL A 71 4.19 -0.53 4.46
C VAL A 71 2.77 -0.06 4.17
N LEU A 72 2.49 1.19 4.48
CA LEU A 72 1.30 1.90 4.05
C LEU A 72 1.71 2.91 2.97
N ALA A 73 1.47 2.56 1.70
CA ALA A 73 1.68 3.45 0.57
C ALA A 73 0.45 4.35 0.40
N ASP A 74 0.51 5.55 0.97
CA ASP A 74 -0.55 6.53 1.04
C ASP A 74 -0.31 7.61 -0.01
N ARG A 75 -1.01 7.50 -1.14
CA ARG A 75 -0.94 8.44 -2.27
C ARG A 75 0.49 8.62 -2.78
N LEU A 76 1.27 7.54 -2.77
CA LEU A 76 2.70 7.57 -3.04
C LEU A 76 3.03 8.19 -4.40
N THR A 77 2.20 7.98 -5.42
CA THR A 77 2.46 8.47 -6.78
C THR A 77 1.75 9.76 -7.16
N ASP A 78 1.17 10.46 -6.19
CA ASP A 78 0.48 11.72 -6.47
C ASP A 78 1.42 12.75 -7.12
N GLY A 79 0.94 13.41 -8.17
CA GLY A 79 1.69 14.36 -8.99
C GLY A 79 2.64 13.75 -10.04
N LEU A 80 2.84 12.42 -10.07
CA LEU A 80 3.66 11.77 -11.10
C LEU A 80 2.86 11.54 -12.39
N ASP A 81 3.57 11.51 -13.51
CA ASP A 81 3.01 11.01 -14.77
C ASP A 81 2.79 9.48 -14.73
N ALA A 82 2.18 8.94 -15.79
CA ALA A 82 1.83 7.51 -15.83
C ALA A 82 3.06 6.58 -15.84
N HIS A 83 4.17 6.99 -16.46
CA HIS A 83 5.38 6.17 -16.55
C HIS A 83 6.08 6.10 -15.20
N ASP A 84 6.30 7.26 -14.58
CA ASP A 84 6.92 7.37 -13.26
C ASP A 84 6.06 6.71 -12.18
N ARG A 85 4.73 6.89 -12.26
CA ARG A 85 3.78 6.19 -11.39
C ARG A 85 3.94 4.68 -11.48
N SER A 86 3.92 4.13 -12.69
CA SER A 86 4.05 2.69 -12.91
C SER A 86 5.37 2.16 -12.36
N THR A 87 6.46 2.92 -12.57
CA THR A 87 7.79 2.58 -12.07
C THR A 87 7.83 2.54 -10.55
N VAL A 88 7.30 3.56 -9.87
CA VAL A 88 7.25 3.63 -8.40
C VAL A 88 6.38 2.53 -7.81
N LEU A 89 5.20 2.27 -8.38
CA LEU A 89 4.32 1.21 -7.92
C LEU A 89 4.93 -0.18 -8.13
N PHE A 90 5.61 -0.41 -9.24
CA PHE A 90 6.28 -1.68 -9.51
C PHE A 90 7.40 -1.96 -8.52
N ALA A 91 8.13 -0.93 -8.06
CA ALA A 91 9.18 -1.07 -7.05
C ALA A 91 8.66 -1.63 -5.70
N LEU A 92 7.37 -1.46 -5.38
CA LEU A 92 6.76 -2.06 -4.19
C LEU A 92 6.78 -3.60 -4.22
N ARG A 93 6.88 -4.22 -5.41
CA ARG A 93 6.98 -5.69 -5.53
C ARG A 93 8.25 -6.23 -4.88
N SER A 94 9.36 -5.50 -4.95
CA SER A 94 10.60 -5.91 -4.27
C SER A 94 10.46 -5.81 -2.74
N VAL A 95 9.70 -4.85 -2.23
CA VAL A 95 9.40 -4.75 -0.79
C VAL A 95 8.55 -5.94 -0.34
N ALA A 96 7.50 -6.27 -1.09
CA ALA A 96 6.67 -7.44 -0.80
C ALA A 96 7.47 -8.75 -0.93
N ALA A 97 8.35 -8.89 -1.92
CA ALA A 97 9.19 -10.09 -2.06
C ALA A 97 10.08 -10.36 -0.82
N ASP A 98 10.44 -9.32 -0.06
CA ASP A 98 11.18 -9.43 1.19
C ASP A 98 10.28 -9.81 2.40
N GLY A 99 9.02 -10.18 2.17
CA GLY A 99 8.07 -10.65 3.20
C GLY A 99 7.25 -9.54 3.85
N VAL A 100 7.41 -8.29 3.43
CA VAL A 100 6.68 -7.14 3.99
C VAL A 100 5.23 -7.13 3.49
N ALA A 101 4.29 -6.86 4.39
CA ALA A 101 2.89 -6.60 3.99
C ALA A 101 2.74 -5.18 3.44
N VAL A 102 2.22 -4.99 2.24
CA VAL A 102 2.06 -3.67 1.63
C VAL A 102 0.58 -3.35 1.42
N LEU A 103 0.11 -2.22 1.96
CA LEU A 103 -1.22 -1.67 1.68
C LEU A 103 -1.10 -0.39 0.86
N VAL A 104 -1.81 -0.31 -0.27
CA VAL A 104 -1.74 0.82 -1.20
C VAL A 104 -3.09 1.52 -1.27
N ASP A 105 -3.12 2.83 -1.01
CA ASP A 105 -4.18 3.74 -1.47
C ASP A 105 -3.54 4.76 -2.42
N ASP A 106 -3.85 4.69 -3.70
CA ASP A 106 -3.26 5.60 -4.69
C ASP A 106 -4.33 6.46 -5.39
N ILE A 107 -3.89 7.55 -6.03
CA ILE A 107 -4.75 8.40 -6.87
C ILE A 107 -5.24 7.62 -8.09
N ASP A 108 -4.41 6.72 -8.62
CA ASP A 108 -4.73 5.84 -9.74
C ASP A 108 -4.91 4.39 -9.27
N PRO A 109 -6.15 4.01 -8.90
CA PRO A 109 -6.41 2.66 -8.40
C PRO A 109 -6.20 1.58 -9.47
N VAL A 110 -6.23 1.92 -10.77
CA VAL A 110 -6.00 0.95 -11.85
C VAL A 110 -4.50 0.64 -11.93
N ALA A 111 -3.64 1.66 -11.90
CA ALA A 111 -2.20 1.45 -11.86
C ALA A 111 -1.77 0.68 -10.59
N ALA A 112 -2.37 0.99 -9.44
CA ALA A 112 -2.11 0.26 -8.20
C ALA A 112 -2.58 -1.21 -8.27
N LEU A 113 -3.73 -1.46 -8.90
CA LEU A 113 -4.27 -2.81 -9.08
C LEU A 113 -3.37 -3.68 -9.98
N ALA A 114 -2.70 -3.09 -10.98
CA ALA A 114 -1.79 -3.82 -11.88
C ALA A 114 -0.57 -4.45 -11.16
N VAL A 115 -0.24 -3.99 -9.95
CA VAL A 115 0.83 -4.57 -9.13
C VAL A 115 0.33 -5.35 -7.91
N ALA A 116 -0.98 -5.36 -7.68
CA ALA A 116 -1.57 -5.93 -6.48
C ALA A 116 -1.76 -7.45 -6.58
N ASP A 117 -1.57 -8.14 -5.46
CA ASP A 117 -1.87 -9.56 -5.28
C ASP A 117 -3.28 -9.76 -4.67
N GLY A 118 -3.84 -8.72 -4.05
CA GLY A 118 -5.18 -8.73 -3.48
C GLY A 118 -5.78 -7.33 -3.35
N ALA A 119 -7.07 -7.26 -3.01
CA ALA A 119 -7.75 -5.99 -2.78
C ALA A 119 -8.56 -5.97 -1.49
N LEU A 120 -8.71 -4.76 -0.96
CA LEU A 120 -9.59 -4.42 0.14
C LEU A 120 -10.60 -3.39 -0.36
N ARG A 121 -11.87 -3.76 -0.46
CA ARG A 121 -12.93 -2.82 -0.85
C ARG A 121 -13.46 -2.09 0.36
N VAL A 122 -13.46 -0.77 0.27
CA VAL A 122 -14.14 0.12 1.21
C VAL A 122 -15.46 0.56 0.60
N ASP A 123 -16.58 0.33 1.28
CA ASP A 123 -17.89 0.80 0.82
C ASP A 123 -18.15 2.27 1.20
N GLU A 124 -19.29 2.82 0.78
CA GLU A 124 -19.68 4.21 1.05
C GLU A 124 -19.81 4.54 2.56
N ARG A 125 -20.09 3.53 3.38
CA ARG A 125 -20.20 3.63 4.85
C ARG A 125 -18.84 3.52 5.53
N GLY A 126 -17.78 3.16 4.79
CA GLY A 126 -16.43 3.00 5.31
C GLY A 126 -16.16 1.60 5.88
N GLU A 127 -17.03 0.64 5.62
CA GLU A 127 -16.82 -0.77 5.94
C GLU A 127 -15.81 -1.38 4.98
N VAL A 128 -14.91 -2.19 5.52
CA VAL A 128 -13.76 -2.74 4.77
C VAL A 128 -13.92 -4.25 4.62
N ARG A 129 -13.79 -4.77 3.41
CA ARG A 129 -13.92 -6.19 3.10
C ARG A 129 -12.77 -6.64 2.19
N MET A 130 -12.24 -7.84 2.45
CA MET A 130 -11.35 -8.50 1.49
C MET A 130 -12.12 -8.78 0.21
N GLU A 131 -11.51 -8.43 -0.91
CA GLU A 131 -11.98 -8.74 -2.25
C GLU A 131 -10.95 -9.66 -2.89
N GLU A 132 -11.41 -10.84 -3.29
CA GLU A 132 -10.60 -11.75 -4.07
C GLU A 132 -10.44 -11.16 -5.46
N LEU A 133 -9.20 -10.87 -5.85
CA LEU A 133 -8.90 -10.50 -7.22
C LEU A 133 -8.98 -11.78 -8.03
N ALA A 134 -10.16 -12.02 -8.63
CA ALA A 134 -10.30 -13.01 -9.69
C ALA A 134 -9.49 -12.50 -10.88
N TYR A 135 -8.17 -12.71 -10.85
CA TYR A 135 -7.34 -12.42 -12.00
C TYR A 135 -7.78 -13.35 -13.11
N LEU A 136 -7.97 -12.76 -14.28
CA LEU A 136 -8.11 -13.42 -15.58
C LEU A 136 -6.96 -14.43 -15.70
N ALA A 137 -7.23 -15.67 -15.30
CA ALA A 137 -6.37 -16.80 -15.59
C ALA A 137 -6.44 -17.03 -17.10
N SER A 138 -5.61 -16.29 -17.83
CA SER A 138 -5.35 -16.49 -19.25
C SER A 138 -3.85 -16.44 -19.48
#